data_AF-A0A1F0UMS5-F1
#
_entry.id   AF-A0A1F0UMS5-F1
#
_cell.length_a   1.000
_cell.length_b   1.000
_cell.length_c   1.000
_cell.angle_alpha   90.00
_cell.angle_beta   90.00
_cell.angle_gamma   90.00
#
_symmetry.space_group_name_H-M   'P 1'
#
loop_
_entity.id
_entity.type
_entity.pdbx_description
1 polymer ?
#
loop_
_entity_poly.entity_id
_entity_poly.type
_entity_poly.pdbx_seq_one_letter_code
_entity_poly.pdbx_strand_id
1 'polypeptide(L)'
;MFALLLLTAQGCKPGVPSQYIQPNEMEDILYDYHLAGAMARNSMADGKNEYAYRLAALKKHGVDQAEFDSSMVYYMQNTNMLHEIYQRLSKRLESEEMALGGAAANYDRLSSKGDTANVWNGDRSVVLTSQIPYNMYSFAIKADTSFHKGDRYLLEFDVQFIFQEGVRDAVAVLAMTLANDSVVAQTIHISSPSHFTLQLNDSERQGIKRINGYFLLNNEKAFGGMQTTLRLLPIYNIRLIKMRANAPEQPSNQPEPNRMDSAVTIDDPKQWMNESSTLPTR
;
A
#
# COMPACT_ATOMS: atom_id res chain seq x y z
N MET A 1 2.79 51.45 -42.42
CA MET A 1 2.18 50.20 -41.90
C MET A 1 3.31 49.26 -41.54
N PHE A 2 3.62 49.14 -40.25
CA PHE A 2 4.69 48.27 -39.75
C PHE A 2 4.16 46.83 -39.71
N ALA A 3 4.68 45.96 -40.57
CA ALA A 3 4.30 44.55 -40.58
C ALA A 3 4.98 43.84 -39.41
N LEU A 4 4.20 43.55 -38.38
CA LEU A 4 4.62 42.79 -37.20
C LEU A 4 4.72 41.30 -37.60
N LEU A 5 5.95 40.82 -37.79
CA LEU A 5 6.25 39.42 -38.04
C LEU A 5 6.04 38.64 -36.73
N LEU A 6 4.90 37.95 -36.62
CA LEU A 6 4.61 37.01 -35.52
C LEU A 6 5.46 35.74 -35.73
N LEU A 7 6.64 35.69 -35.09
CA LEU A 7 7.37 34.43 -34.91
C LEU A 7 6.60 33.56 -33.92
N THR A 8 5.88 32.56 -34.43
CA THR A 8 5.33 31.48 -33.63
C THR A 8 6.47 30.59 -33.16
N ALA A 9 6.91 30.75 -31.91
CA ALA A 9 7.76 29.78 -31.25
C ALA A 9 6.94 28.49 -31.04
N GLN A 10 7.03 27.55 -31.99
CA GLN A 10 6.67 26.17 -31.71
C GLN A 10 7.74 25.62 -30.76
N GLY A 11 7.43 25.65 -29.47
CA GLY A 11 8.26 25.05 -28.44
C GLY A 11 8.29 23.54 -28.64
N CYS A 12 9.26 23.05 -29.40
CA CYS A 12 9.67 21.65 -29.31
C CYS A 12 10.12 21.45 -27.86
N LYS A 13 9.40 20.62 -27.09
CA LYS A 13 9.97 20.09 -25.84
C LYS A 13 11.32 19.48 -26.23
N PRO A 14 12.45 19.94 -25.66
CA PRO A 14 13.71 19.29 -25.95
C PRO A 14 13.57 17.84 -25.52
N GLY A 15 13.81 16.92 -26.45
CA GLY A 15 13.85 15.50 -26.16
C GLY A 15 14.97 15.19 -25.16
N VAL A 16 14.99 13.96 -24.66
CA VAL A 16 16.09 13.50 -23.80
C VAL A 16 17.40 13.58 -24.60
N PRO A 17 18.46 14.26 -24.08
CA PRO A 17 19.75 14.33 -24.75
C PRO A 17 20.26 12.94 -25.13
N SER A 18 20.88 12.81 -26.31
CA SER A 18 21.27 11.51 -26.88
C SER A 18 22.30 10.73 -26.07
N GLN A 19 22.96 11.38 -25.10
CA GLN A 19 23.90 10.76 -24.17
C GLN A 19 23.20 9.98 -23.04
N TYR A 20 21.89 10.13 -22.89
CA TYR A 20 21.09 9.38 -21.92
C TYR A 20 20.19 8.39 -22.64
N ILE A 21 19.94 7.27 -21.98
CA ILE A 21 19.00 6.24 -22.41
C ILE A 21 17.63 6.87 -22.64
N GLN A 22 17.04 6.63 -23.81
CA GLN A 22 15.77 7.24 -24.21
C GLN A 22 14.59 6.67 -23.41
N PRO A 23 13.48 7.41 -23.22
CA PRO A 23 12.42 7.02 -22.29
C PRO A 23 11.78 5.64 -22.55
N ASN A 24 11.63 5.25 -23.81
CA ASN A 24 11.05 3.95 -24.16
C ASN A 24 12.03 2.81 -23.86
N GLU A 25 13.31 3.00 -24.18
CA GLU A 25 14.36 2.03 -23.88
C GLU A 25 14.59 1.89 -22.37
N MET A 26 14.51 3.01 -21.63
CA MET A 26 14.59 3.00 -20.18
C MET A 26 13.45 2.20 -19.54
N GLU A 27 12.24 2.27 -20.09
CA GLU A 27 11.10 1.46 -19.63
C GLU A 27 11.39 -0.05 -19.79
N ASP A 28 11.89 -0.47 -20.96
CA ASP A 28 12.24 -1.87 -21.24
C ASP A 28 13.39 -2.36 -20.34
N ILE A 29 14.40 -1.52 -20.12
CA ILE A 29 15.50 -1.80 -19.21
C ILE A 29 14.99 -1.97 -17.79
N LEU A 30 14.19 -1.03 -17.28
CA LEU A 30 13.67 -1.08 -15.92
C LEU A 30 12.75 -2.30 -15.70
N TYR A 31 11.99 -2.71 -16.71
CA TYR A 31 11.20 -3.94 -16.67
C TYR A 31 12.10 -5.16 -16.41
N ASP A 32 13.10 -5.39 -17.27
CA ASP A 32 14.01 -6.54 -17.13
C ASP A 32 14.87 -6.42 -15.86
N TYR A 33 15.27 -5.21 -15.48
CA TYR A 33 16.05 -4.95 -14.27
C TYR A 33 15.28 -5.34 -13.00
N HIS A 34 14.01 -4.95 -12.88
CA HIS A 34 13.18 -5.33 -11.74
C HIS A 34 12.83 -6.81 -11.74
N LEU A 35 12.53 -7.39 -12.91
CA LEU A 35 12.28 -8.82 -13.07
C LEU A 35 13.50 -9.64 -12.64
N ALA A 36 14.69 -9.27 -13.11
CA ALA A 36 15.94 -9.91 -12.74
C ALA A 36 16.20 -9.84 -11.23
N GLY A 37 15.87 -8.70 -10.60
CA GLY A 37 15.91 -8.57 -9.15
C GLY A 37 14.95 -9.52 -8.43
N ALA A 38 13.72 -9.65 -8.92
CA ALA A 38 12.73 -10.59 -8.37
C ALA A 38 13.18 -12.05 -8.53
N MET A 39 13.71 -12.43 -9.70
CA MET A 39 14.24 -13.76 -9.97
C MET A 39 15.38 -14.12 -9.02
N ALA A 40 16.31 -13.19 -8.79
CA ALA A 40 17.44 -13.43 -7.90
C ALA A 40 16.98 -13.71 -6.46
N ARG A 41 16.00 -12.95 -5.95
CA ARG A 41 15.44 -13.15 -4.60
C ARG A 41 14.65 -14.45 -4.45
N ASN A 42 14.02 -14.91 -5.53
CA ASN A 42 13.28 -16.17 -5.54
C ASN A 42 14.19 -17.40 -5.76
N SER A 43 15.37 -17.20 -6.33
CA SER A 43 16.41 -18.24 -6.33
C SER A 43 16.93 -18.40 -4.90
N MET A 44 17.06 -19.62 -4.36
CA MET A 44 17.53 -19.88 -2.98
C MET A 44 19.02 -19.49 -2.72
N ALA A 45 19.53 -18.49 -3.42
CA ALA A 45 20.93 -18.10 -3.42
C ALA A 45 21.11 -16.70 -2.80
N ASP A 46 22.28 -16.51 -2.20
CA ASP A 46 22.70 -15.28 -1.49
C ASP A 46 22.56 -14.01 -2.35
N GLY A 47 22.37 -12.86 -1.70
CA GLY A 47 22.10 -11.55 -2.32
C GLY A 47 23.16 -11.06 -3.31
N LYS A 48 24.35 -11.69 -3.36
CA LYS A 48 25.35 -11.51 -4.44
C LYS A 48 24.78 -11.81 -5.83
N ASN A 49 23.73 -12.63 -5.92
CA ASN A 49 23.06 -12.93 -7.17
C ASN A 49 22.21 -11.77 -7.70
N GLU A 50 21.62 -10.93 -6.86
CA GLU A 50 20.73 -9.86 -7.33
C GLU A 50 21.48 -8.82 -8.17
N TYR A 51 22.67 -8.40 -7.74
CA TYR A 51 23.49 -7.48 -8.51
C TYR A 51 23.92 -8.07 -9.86
N ALA A 52 24.37 -9.33 -9.88
CA ALA A 52 24.78 -9.99 -11.11
C ALA A 52 23.62 -10.15 -12.12
N TYR A 53 22.42 -10.48 -11.62
CA TYR A 53 21.21 -10.61 -12.44
C TYR A 53 20.79 -9.26 -13.04
N ARG A 54 20.83 -8.19 -12.25
CA ARG A 54 20.57 -6.83 -12.73
C ARG A 54 21.60 -6.39 -13.77
N LEU A 55 22.88 -6.68 -13.58
CA LEU A 55 23.92 -6.39 -14.56
C LEU A 55 23.72 -7.18 -15.87
N ALA A 56 23.28 -8.43 -15.77
CA ALA A 56 22.91 -9.23 -16.94
C ALA A 56 21.69 -8.65 -17.68
N ALA A 57 20.71 -8.12 -16.95
CA ALA A 57 19.57 -7.41 -17.53
C ALA A 57 20.02 -6.14 -18.28
N LEU A 58 20.92 -5.32 -17.69
CA LEU A 58 21.48 -4.16 -18.41
C LEU A 58 22.21 -4.59 -19.68
N LYS A 59 23.06 -5.63 -19.58
CA LYS A 59 23.81 -6.17 -20.71
C LYS A 59 22.91 -6.70 -21.84
N LYS A 60 21.74 -7.25 -21.53
CA LYS A 60 20.74 -7.68 -22.54
C LYS A 60 20.31 -6.51 -23.45
N HIS A 61 20.29 -5.29 -22.91
CA HIS A 61 19.97 -4.07 -23.64
C HIS A 61 21.20 -3.34 -24.21
N GLY A 62 22.40 -3.91 -24.07
CA GLY A 62 23.63 -3.27 -24.54
C GLY A 62 24.10 -2.10 -23.66
N VAL A 63 23.51 -1.94 -22.48
CA VAL A 63 23.77 -0.85 -21.54
C VAL A 63 24.69 -1.32 -20.42
N ASP A 64 25.63 -0.47 -20.00
CA ASP A 64 26.44 -0.71 -18.81
C ASP A 64 25.90 0.01 -17.56
N GLN A 65 26.45 -0.31 -16.39
CA GLN A 65 25.98 0.26 -15.13
C GLN A 65 26.14 1.80 -15.09
N ALA A 66 27.21 2.35 -15.68
CA ALA A 66 27.49 3.78 -15.62
C ALA A 66 26.54 4.58 -16.51
N GLU A 67 26.22 4.07 -17.70
CA GLU A 67 25.22 4.64 -18.60
C GLU A 67 23.81 4.59 -17.98
N PHE A 68 23.46 3.46 -17.37
CA PHE A 68 22.20 3.33 -16.64
C PHE A 68 22.11 4.33 -15.48
N ASP A 69 23.12 4.36 -14.60
CA ASP A 69 23.13 5.21 -13.42
C ASP A 69 23.08 6.71 -13.80
N SER A 70 23.87 7.14 -14.78
CA SER A 70 23.88 8.53 -15.24
C SER A 70 22.55 8.94 -15.87
N SER A 71 21.91 8.06 -16.63
CA SER A 71 20.57 8.29 -17.18
C SER A 71 19.52 8.38 -16.08
N MET A 72 19.59 7.53 -15.06
CA MET A 72 18.66 7.57 -13.92
C MET A 72 18.83 8.85 -13.08
N VAL A 73 20.05 9.35 -12.89
CA VAL A 73 20.31 10.65 -12.25
C VAL A 73 19.70 11.79 -13.08
N TYR A 74 19.80 11.75 -14.40
CA TYR A 74 19.12 12.71 -15.27
C TYR A 74 17.60 12.67 -15.07
N TYR A 75 16.98 11.48 -15.05
CA TYR A 75 15.55 11.36 -14.83
C TYR A 75 15.10 11.77 -13.42
N MET A 76 15.93 11.59 -12.39
CA MET A 76 15.66 12.11 -11.04
C MET A 76 15.54 13.63 -10.99
N GLN A 77 16.26 14.33 -11.87
CA GLN A 77 16.15 15.79 -12.02
C GLN A 77 14.99 16.19 -12.96
N ASN A 78 14.47 15.24 -13.74
CA ASN A 78 13.35 15.41 -14.66
C ASN A 78 12.16 14.55 -14.20
N THR A 79 11.70 14.79 -12.97
CA THR A 79 10.76 13.91 -12.24
C THR A 79 9.47 13.59 -13.00
N ASN A 80 8.95 14.51 -13.82
CA ASN A 80 7.78 14.23 -14.67
C ASN A 80 8.06 13.12 -15.70
N MET A 81 9.24 13.13 -16.34
CA MET A 81 9.63 12.08 -17.28
C MET A 81 9.83 10.74 -16.56
N LEU A 82 10.47 10.78 -15.38
CA LEU A 82 10.64 9.59 -14.55
C LEU A 82 9.28 8.99 -14.15
N HIS A 83 8.35 9.84 -13.72
CA HIS A 83 7.00 9.44 -13.37
C HIS A 83 6.28 8.80 -14.57
N GLU A 84 6.36 9.40 -15.76
CA GLU A 84 5.77 8.84 -16.98
C GLU A 84 6.35 7.46 -17.34
N ILE A 85 7.66 7.26 -17.18
CA ILE A 85 8.30 5.94 -17.39
C ILE A 85 7.73 4.91 -16.42
N TYR A 86 7.69 5.21 -15.12
CA TYR A 86 7.16 4.29 -14.11
C TYR A 86 5.66 4.03 -14.25
N GLN A 87 4.87 5.00 -14.74
CA GLN A 87 3.46 4.81 -15.05
C GLN A 87 3.24 3.82 -16.19
N ARG A 88 4.04 3.90 -17.27
CA ARG A 88 3.95 2.93 -18.37
C ARG A 88 4.42 1.54 -17.93
N LEU A 89 5.53 1.48 -17.19
CA LEU A 89 6.03 0.24 -16.60
C LEU A 89 5.00 -0.43 -15.67
N SER A 90 4.35 0.35 -14.80
CA SER A 90 3.29 -0.13 -13.92
C SER A 90 2.12 -0.73 -14.70
N LYS A 91 1.66 -0.05 -15.76
CA LYS A 91 0.59 -0.58 -16.64
C LYS A 91 0.98 -1.89 -17.30
N ARG A 92 2.24 -2.02 -17.75
CA ARG A 92 2.77 -3.26 -18.30
C ARG A 92 2.74 -4.38 -17.25
N LEU A 93 3.29 -4.14 -16.07
CA LEU A 93 3.30 -5.11 -14.96
C LEU A 93 1.88 -5.53 -14.55
N GLU A 94 0.95 -4.58 -14.47
CA GLU A 94 -0.46 -4.86 -14.17
C GLU A 94 -1.12 -5.72 -15.25
N SER A 95 -0.86 -5.42 -16.53
CA SER A 95 -1.43 -6.19 -17.63
C SER A 95 -0.96 -7.66 -17.61
N GLU A 96 0.30 -7.89 -17.24
CA GLU A 96 0.86 -9.22 -17.07
C GLU A 96 0.30 -9.93 -15.83
N GLU A 97 0.18 -9.24 -14.69
CA GLU A 97 -0.46 -9.78 -13.49
C GLU A 97 -1.90 -10.23 -13.80
N MET A 98 -2.68 -9.41 -14.52
CA MET A 98 -4.05 -9.75 -14.90
C MET A 98 -4.10 -10.95 -15.85
N ALA A 99 -3.22 -11.01 -16.84
CA ALA A 99 -3.14 -12.15 -17.77
C ALA A 99 -2.79 -13.47 -17.06
N LEU A 100 -2.03 -13.40 -15.97
CA LEU A 100 -1.66 -14.53 -15.13
C LEU A 100 -2.69 -14.85 -14.03
N GLY A 101 -3.77 -14.06 -13.91
CA GLY A 101 -4.83 -14.27 -12.91
C GLY A 101 -4.45 -13.83 -11.48
N GLY A 102 -3.61 -12.80 -11.35
CA GLY A 102 -3.18 -12.25 -10.06
C GLY A 102 -4.28 -11.56 -9.25
N ALA A 103 -3.88 -10.89 -8.17
CA ALA A 103 -4.79 -10.36 -7.15
C ALA A 103 -5.81 -9.35 -7.72
N ALA A 104 -5.41 -8.49 -8.66
CA ALA A 104 -6.31 -7.55 -9.33
C ALA A 104 -7.53 -8.24 -9.95
N ALA A 105 -7.31 -9.31 -10.72
CA ALA A 105 -8.36 -10.05 -11.38
C ALA A 105 -9.33 -10.69 -10.36
N ASN A 106 -8.85 -11.06 -9.18
CA ASN A 106 -9.66 -11.62 -8.12
C ASN A 106 -10.52 -10.55 -7.43
N TYR A 107 -9.99 -9.36 -7.18
CA TYR A 107 -10.77 -8.27 -6.58
C TYR A 107 -11.88 -7.78 -7.50
N ASP A 108 -11.62 -7.64 -8.80
CA ASP A 108 -12.64 -7.26 -9.78
C ASP A 108 -13.78 -8.29 -9.80
N ARG A 109 -13.45 -9.59 -9.77
CA ARG A 109 -14.46 -10.65 -9.64
C ARG A 109 -15.23 -10.58 -8.33
N LEU A 110 -14.57 -10.34 -7.20
CA LEU A 110 -15.23 -10.25 -5.88
C LEU A 110 -16.10 -9.00 -5.74
N SER A 111 -15.76 -7.90 -6.43
CA SER A 111 -16.55 -6.67 -6.48
C SER A 111 -17.95 -6.88 -7.04
N SER A 112 -18.10 -7.81 -7.99
CA SER A 112 -19.41 -8.17 -8.55
C SER A 112 -20.38 -8.76 -7.52
N LYS A 113 -19.87 -9.29 -6.39
CA LYS A 113 -20.68 -9.80 -5.27
C LYS A 113 -21.00 -8.72 -4.22
N GLY A 114 -20.37 -7.55 -4.27
CA GLY A 114 -20.65 -6.40 -3.40
C GLY A 114 -19.94 -6.40 -2.03
N ASP A 115 -19.27 -7.49 -1.64
CA ASP A 115 -18.63 -7.60 -0.32
C ASP A 115 -17.17 -7.14 -0.30
N THR A 116 -16.49 -7.11 -1.44
CA THR A 116 -15.08 -6.69 -1.53
C THR A 116 -14.91 -5.74 -2.70
N ALA A 117 -14.30 -4.57 -2.51
CA ALA A 117 -14.07 -3.62 -3.60
C ALA A 117 -12.73 -2.91 -3.46
N ASN A 118 -12.04 -2.66 -4.57
CA ASN A 118 -10.92 -1.72 -4.61
C ASN A 118 -11.47 -0.29 -4.58
N VAL A 119 -11.15 0.46 -3.52
CA VAL A 119 -11.57 1.85 -3.33
C VAL A 119 -10.42 2.84 -3.55
N TRP A 120 -9.25 2.36 -4.03
CA TRP A 120 -8.14 3.22 -4.42
C TRP A 120 -8.49 4.03 -5.66
N ASN A 121 -8.27 5.34 -5.60
CA ASN A 121 -8.56 6.29 -6.67
C ASN A 121 -7.35 7.15 -7.07
N GLY A 122 -6.17 6.87 -6.49
CA GLY A 122 -4.91 7.54 -6.83
C GLY A 122 -4.14 6.79 -7.91
N ASP A 123 -2.93 7.26 -8.17
CA ASP A 123 -2.00 6.54 -9.05
C ASP A 123 -1.69 5.16 -8.49
N ARG A 124 -1.67 4.15 -9.36
CA ARG A 124 -1.35 2.76 -8.98
C ARG A 124 0.15 2.51 -8.85
N SER A 125 0.94 3.48 -9.27
CA SER A 125 2.39 3.50 -9.07
C SER A 125 2.87 4.90 -8.75
N VAL A 126 3.85 4.99 -7.87
CA VAL A 126 4.57 6.23 -7.59
C VAL A 126 6.06 5.94 -7.53
N VAL A 127 6.88 6.94 -7.82
CA VAL A 127 8.33 6.86 -7.64
C VAL A 127 8.74 7.99 -6.72
N LEU A 128 9.32 7.64 -5.57
CA LEU A 128 9.87 8.62 -4.65
C LEU A 128 11.38 8.74 -4.87
N THR A 129 11.90 9.96 -4.77
CA THR A 129 13.33 10.27 -4.88
C THR A 129 13.83 10.85 -3.55
N SER A 130 15.14 10.91 -3.34
CA SER A 130 15.69 11.57 -2.14
C SER A 130 15.58 13.10 -2.14
N GLN A 131 15.01 13.69 -3.19
CA GLN A 131 14.85 15.14 -3.33
C GLN A 131 13.52 15.60 -2.75
N ILE A 132 13.52 16.61 -1.88
CA ILE A 132 12.30 17.22 -1.35
C ILE A 132 11.69 18.12 -2.44
N PRO A 133 10.36 18.07 -2.70
CA PRO A 133 9.32 17.33 -1.97
C PRO A 133 8.98 15.95 -2.56
N TYR A 134 9.73 15.46 -3.55
CA TYR A 134 9.48 14.20 -4.26
C TYR A 134 9.82 12.94 -3.46
N ASN A 135 10.22 13.08 -2.19
CA ASN A 135 10.48 11.97 -1.29
C ASN A 135 9.22 11.46 -0.57
N MET A 136 8.06 12.07 -0.80
CA MET A 136 6.81 11.71 -0.15
C MET A 136 5.64 11.71 -1.13
N TYR A 137 4.72 10.76 -0.96
CA TYR A 137 3.43 10.74 -1.62
C TYR A 137 2.33 10.52 -0.58
N SER A 138 1.37 11.42 -0.51
CA SER A 138 0.25 11.37 0.43
C SER A 138 -1.07 11.14 -0.28
N PHE A 139 -1.98 10.40 0.36
CA PHE A 139 -3.31 10.14 -0.18
C PHE A 139 -4.39 10.34 0.88
N ALA A 140 -5.61 10.62 0.41
CA ALA A 140 -6.79 10.72 1.25
C ALA A 140 -8.04 10.30 0.46
N ILE A 141 -8.80 9.38 1.02
CA ILE A 141 -10.06 8.87 0.50
C ILE A 141 -11.14 9.20 1.52
N LYS A 142 -12.08 10.05 1.12
CA LYS A 142 -13.25 10.39 1.93
C LYS A 142 -14.24 9.23 1.86
N ALA A 143 -14.82 8.87 3.00
CA ALA A 143 -15.87 7.86 3.02
C ALA A 143 -17.08 8.33 2.20
N ASP A 144 -17.58 7.44 1.34
CA ASP A 144 -18.83 7.61 0.60
C ASP A 144 -19.90 6.64 1.13
N THR A 145 -21.02 6.53 0.41
CA THR A 145 -22.13 5.65 0.80
C THR A 145 -21.78 4.17 0.76
N SER A 146 -20.65 3.78 0.17
CA SER A 146 -20.20 2.40 0.12
C SER A 146 -19.44 1.97 1.39
N PHE A 147 -19.08 2.90 2.29
CA PHE A 147 -18.35 2.61 3.53
C PHE A 147 -19.35 2.29 4.64
N HIS A 148 -19.23 1.11 5.24
CA HIS A 148 -20.13 0.63 6.27
C HIS A 148 -19.41 0.43 7.60
N LYS A 149 -20.19 0.49 8.67
CA LYS A 149 -19.71 0.20 10.03
C LYS A 149 -19.19 -1.24 10.09
N GLY A 150 -17.99 -1.41 10.64
CA GLY A 150 -17.35 -2.72 10.73
C GLY A 150 -16.49 -3.10 9.53
N ASP A 151 -16.48 -2.32 8.45
CA ASP A 151 -15.64 -2.61 7.29
C ASP A 151 -14.15 -2.70 7.65
N ARG A 152 -13.44 -3.51 6.86
CA ARG A 152 -12.00 -3.72 6.94
C ARG A 152 -11.33 -3.18 5.69
N TYR A 153 -10.14 -2.63 5.83
CA TYR A 153 -9.40 -1.99 4.75
C TYR A 153 -8.00 -2.54 4.70
N LEU A 154 -7.60 -3.04 3.54
CA LEU A 154 -6.29 -3.59 3.26
C LEU A 154 -5.60 -2.72 2.22
N LEU A 155 -4.56 -1.99 2.61
CA LEU A 155 -3.65 -1.34 1.67
C LEU A 155 -2.60 -2.36 1.26
N GLU A 156 -2.53 -2.70 -0.01
CA GLU A 156 -1.48 -3.55 -0.59
C GLU A 156 -0.66 -2.77 -1.61
N PHE A 157 0.63 -3.08 -1.70
CA PHE A 157 1.56 -2.47 -2.66
C PHE A 157 2.86 -3.27 -2.74
N ASP A 158 3.58 -3.09 -3.84
CA ASP A 158 4.91 -3.67 -4.06
C ASP A 158 5.97 -2.58 -4.01
N VAL A 159 7.11 -2.86 -3.38
CA VAL A 159 8.24 -1.93 -3.29
C VAL A 159 9.46 -2.47 -4.01
N GLN A 160 10.14 -1.59 -4.74
CA GLN A 160 11.50 -1.81 -5.23
C GLN A 160 12.46 -0.73 -4.71
N PHE A 161 13.76 -1.02 -4.75
CA PHE A 161 14.82 -0.08 -4.41
C PHE A 161 15.87 -0.02 -5.53
N ILE A 162 16.15 1.19 -6.01
CA ILE A 162 17.31 1.49 -6.87
C ILE A 162 18.20 2.47 -6.10
N PHE A 163 19.14 1.90 -5.36
CA PHE A 163 20.04 2.61 -4.45
C PHE A 163 21.47 2.28 -4.84
N GLN A 164 22.29 3.29 -5.08
CA GLN A 164 23.74 3.11 -5.24
C GLN A 164 24.42 2.77 -3.91
N GLU A 165 24.01 3.43 -2.84
CA GLU A 165 24.60 3.28 -1.51
C GLU A 165 23.62 3.69 -0.41
N GLY A 166 24.03 3.45 0.84
CA GLY A 166 23.28 3.86 2.02
C GLY A 166 22.22 2.86 2.48
N VAL A 167 21.53 3.22 3.56
CA VAL A 167 20.51 2.36 4.18
C VAL A 167 19.19 2.55 3.43
N ARG A 168 18.52 1.44 3.13
CA ARG A 168 17.15 1.44 2.61
C ARG A 168 16.19 1.64 3.77
N ASP A 169 15.51 2.78 3.79
CA ASP A 169 14.50 3.08 4.78
C ASP A 169 13.38 3.88 4.10
N ALA A 170 12.22 3.25 4.02
CA ALA A 170 10.98 3.86 3.60
C ALA A 170 9.91 3.61 4.66
N VAL A 171 8.95 4.52 4.75
CA VAL A 171 7.84 4.43 5.70
C VAL A 171 6.54 4.42 4.91
N ALA A 172 5.65 3.50 5.26
CA ALA A 172 4.27 3.51 4.80
C ALA A 172 3.34 3.68 6.01
N VAL A 173 2.43 4.64 5.92
CA VAL A 173 1.40 4.90 6.92
C VAL A 173 0.03 4.75 6.30
N LEU A 174 -0.85 4.02 6.98
CA LEU A 174 -2.28 3.95 6.71
C LEU A 174 -3.02 4.35 7.97
N ALA A 175 -3.93 5.31 7.86
CA ALA A 175 -4.74 5.83 8.94
C ALA A 175 -6.22 5.94 8.55
N MET A 176 -7.08 5.79 9.54
CA MET A 176 -8.54 5.86 9.41
C MET A 176 -9.09 6.75 10.51
N THR A 177 -9.81 7.80 10.12
CA THR A 177 -10.59 8.64 11.04
C THR A 177 -12.00 8.08 11.15
N LEU A 178 -12.41 7.74 12.38
CA LEU A 178 -13.73 7.21 12.69
C LEU A 178 -14.77 8.32 12.90
N ALA A 179 -16.05 7.95 12.96
CA ALA A 179 -17.18 8.88 13.08
C ALA A 179 -17.13 9.75 14.35
N ASN A 180 -16.50 9.27 15.42
CA ASN A 180 -16.28 10.02 16.67
C ASN A 180 -14.97 10.83 16.68
N ASP A 181 -14.30 10.97 15.53
CA ASP A 181 -13.00 11.66 15.37
C ASP A 181 -11.79 10.95 15.99
N SER A 182 -11.94 9.74 16.53
CA SER A 182 -10.80 8.90 16.87
C SER A 182 -10.06 8.44 15.61
N VAL A 183 -8.76 8.19 15.74
CA VAL A 183 -7.89 7.76 14.64
C VAL A 183 -7.27 6.41 14.96
N VAL A 184 -7.39 5.49 14.02
CA VAL A 184 -6.68 4.21 14.03
C VAL A 184 -5.64 4.26 12.93
N ALA A 185 -4.39 3.90 13.22
CA ALA A 185 -3.30 3.94 12.25
C ALA A 185 -2.35 2.75 12.37
N GLN A 186 -1.74 2.41 11.25
CA GLN A 186 -0.62 1.48 11.14
C GLN A 186 0.53 2.16 10.40
N THR A 187 1.74 1.88 10.87
CA THR A 187 2.98 2.36 10.29
C THR A 187 3.93 1.19 10.14
N ILE A 188 4.57 1.07 8.97
CA ILE A 188 5.65 0.10 8.77
C ILE A 188 6.90 0.79 8.22
N HIS A 189 8.06 0.24 8.57
CA HIS A 189 9.34 0.55 7.95
C HIS A 189 9.69 -0.53 6.92
N ILE A 190 10.20 -0.11 5.78
CA ILE A 190 10.47 -0.94 4.61
C ILE A 190 11.95 -0.76 4.25
N SER A 191 12.70 -1.85 4.31
CA SER A 191 14.14 -1.87 4.01
C SER A 191 14.53 -2.86 2.92
N SER A 192 13.58 -3.65 2.43
CA SER A 192 13.78 -4.64 1.37
C SER A 192 12.64 -4.59 0.34
N PRO A 193 12.94 -4.90 -0.94
CA PRO A 193 11.89 -5.09 -1.93
C PRO A 193 10.98 -6.27 -1.55
N SER A 194 9.68 -6.04 -1.48
CA SER A 194 8.66 -7.06 -1.19
C SER A 194 7.27 -6.55 -1.56
N HIS A 195 6.31 -7.46 -1.54
CA HIS A 195 4.90 -7.14 -1.38
C HIS A 195 4.61 -6.81 0.10
N PHE A 196 3.80 -5.79 0.35
CA PHE A 196 3.42 -5.34 1.70
C PHE A 196 1.91 -5.15 1.79
N THR A 197 1.38 -5.41 2.99
CA THR A 197 -0.03 -5.21 3.33
C THR A 197 -0.18 -4.51 4.69
N LEU A 198 -0.98 -3.46 4.77
CA LEU A 198 -1.43 -2.84 6.02
C LEU A 198 -2.94 -3.00 6.14
N GLN A 199 -3.42 -3.34 7.33
CA GLN A 199 -4.85 -3.57 7.56
C GLN A 199 -5.39 -2.69 8.68
N LEU A 200 -6.47 -1.96 8.40
CA LEU A 200 -7.27 -1.25 9.40
C LEU A 200 -8.68 -1.83 9.49
N ASN A 201 -9.25 -1.80 10.69
CA ASN A 201 -10.58 -2.33 10.97
C ASN A 201 -11.38 -1.32 11.79
N ASP A 202 -12.65 -1.08 11.42
CA ASP A 202 -13.63 -0.40 12.28
C ASP A 202 -14.23 -1.40 13.28
N SER A 203 -13.40 -1.96 14.17
CA SER A 203 -13.79 -3.07 15.06
C SER A 203 -14.99 -2.76 15.95
N GLU A 204 -15.12 -1.50 16.38
CA GLU A 204 -16.21 -1.02 17.23
C GLU A 204 -17.43 -0.52 16.44
N ARG A 205 -17.43 -0.68 15.11
CA ARG A 205 -18.56 -0.30 14.24
C ARG A 205 -18.97 1.16 14.40
N GLN A 206 -18.01 2.04 14.64
CA GLN A 206 -18.25 3.47 14.84
C GLN A 206 -18.63 4.15 13.53
N GLY A 207 -18.19 3.59 12.40
CA GLY A 207 -18.31 4.20 11.08
C GLY A 207 -17.10 5.08 10.75
N ILE A 208 -16.92 5.36 9.47
CA ILE A 208 -15.65 5.86 8.93
C ILE A 208 -15.89 7.22 8.28
N LYS A 209 -15.05 8.21 8.60
CA LYS A 209 -15.07 9.54 7.96
C LYS A 209 -14.10 9.60 6.78
N ARG A 210 -12.91 9.04 6.95
CA ARG A 210 -11.80 9.18 6.00
C ARG A 210 -10.76 8.08 6.22
N ILE A 211 -10.14 7.65 5.13
CA ILE A 211 -8.89 6.91 5.15
C ILE A 211 -7.82 7.80 4.52
N ASN A 212 -6.65 7.88 5.12
CA ASN A 212 -5.53 8.67 4.63
C ASN A 212 -4.21 8.00 4.96
N GLY A 213 -3.13 8.46 4.35
CA GLY A 213 -1.84 7.87 4.56
C GLY A 213 -0.77 8.51 3.69
N TYR A 214 0.43 8.00 3.80
CA TYR A 214 1.54 8.41 2.95
C TYR A 214 2.60 7.33 2.84
N PHE A 215 3.34 7.40 1.74
CA PHE A 215 4.62 6.74 1.56
C PHE A 215 5.72 7.79 1.65
N LEU A 216 6.80 7.47 2.35
CA LEU A 216 7.94 8.36 2.56
C LEU A 216 9.23 7.59 2.30
N LEU A 217 10.10 8.14 1.47
CA LEU A 217 11.50 7.73 1.40
C LEU A 217 12.28 8.55 2.42
N ASN A 218 12.83 7.88 3.44
CA ASN A 218 13.63 8.56 4.44
C ASN A 218 14.98 8.94 3.83
N ASN A 219 15.36 10.19 4.05
CA ASN A 219 16.66 10.70 3.69
C ASN A 219 17.60 10.52 4.89
N GLU A 220 18.84 10.09 4.63
CA GLU A 220 19.87 10.03 5.69
C GLU A 220 20.18 11.40 6.30
N LYS A 221 19.88 12.48 5.57
CA LYS A 221 20.02 13.87 6.04
C LYS A 221 18.66 14.56 6.04
N ALA A 222 18.42 15.36 7.08
CA ALA A 222 17.15 16.05 7.33
C ALA A 222 16.70 16.98 6.17
N PHE A 223 17.62 17.43 5.32
CA PHE A 223 17.35 18.35 4.20
C PHE A 223 17.46 17.69 2.81
N GLY A 224 17.39 16.37 2.74
CA GLY A 224 17.55 15.62 1.48
C GLY A 224 18.95 15.02 1.29
N GLY A 225 19.03 13.99 0.45
CA GLY A 225 20.29 13.36 0.06
C GLY A 225 21.10 14.19 -0.95
N MET A 226 22.31 13.75 -1.29
CA MET A 226 23.06 14.32 -2.43
C MET A 226 22.21 14.20 -3.70
N GLN A 227 22.04 15.30 -4.44
CA GLN A 227 21.23 15.33 -5.67
C GLN A 227 21.73 14.36 -6.75
N THR A 228 23.01 13.99 -6.69
CA THR A 228 23.69 13.16 -7.71
C THR A 228 23.70 11.67 -7.36
N THR A 229 23.39 11.28 -6.13
CA THR A 229 23.40 9.86 -5.75
C THR A 229 22.05 9.24 -6.09
N LEU A 230 22.07 8.15 -6.86
CA LEU A 230 20.87 7.46 -7.29
C LEU A 230 20.18 6.76 -6.10
N ARG A 231 19.03 7.29 -5.68
CA ARG A 231 18.15 6.73 -4.63
C ARG A 231 16.70 6.91 -5.01
N LEU A 232 16.08 5.80 -5.39
CA LEU A 232 14.69 5.75 -5.83
C LEU A 232 13.93 4.65 -5.10
N LEU A 233 12.68 4.96 -4.78
CA LEU A 233 11.68 4.03 -4.26
C LEU A 233 10.49 3.96 -5.21
N PRO A 234 10.54 3.09 -6.24
CA PRO A 234 9.37 2.73 -7.01
C PRO A 234 8.41 1.91 -6.16
N ILE A 235 7.14 2.31 -6.17
CA ILE A 235 6.03 1.63 -5.51
C ILE A 235 5.01 1.30 -6.61
N TYR A 236 4.58 0.05 -6.68
CA TYR A 236 3.67 -0.45 -7.70
C TYR A 236 2.44 -1.12 -7.08
N ASN A 237 1.45 -1.40 -7.92
CA ASN A 237 0.25 -2.16 -7.56
C ASN A 237 -0.44 -1.62 -6.30
N ILE A 238 -0.44 -0.30 -6.13
CA ILE A 238 -1.08 0.32 -4.96
C ILE A 238 -2.59 0.10 -5.07
N ARG A 239 -3.15 -0.58 -4.08
CA ARG A 239 -4.59 -0.85 -3.99
C ARG A 239 -5.05 -0.71 -2.55
N LEU A 240 -6.29 -0.25 -2.38
CA LEU A 240 -6.95 -0.19 -1.08
C LEU A 240 -8.22 -1.01 -1.20
N ILE A 241 -8.18 -2.22 -0.63
CA ILE A 241 -9.26 -3.17 -0.71
C ILE A 241 -10.14 -3.01 0.52
N LYS A 242 -11.38 -2.61 0.29
CA LYS A 242 -12.45 -2.64 1.29
C LYS A 242 -13.06 -4.03 1.31
N MET A 243 -13.22 -4.59 2.50
CA MET A 243 -13.93 -5.84 2.75
C MET A 243 -15.04 -5.59 3.77
N ARG A 244 -16.26 -5.97 3.41
CA ARG A 244 -17.43 -5.87 4.28
C ARG A 244 -17.30 -6.88 5.42
N ALA A 245 -17.48 -6.42 6.65
CA ALA A 245 -17.68 -7.35 7.75
C ALA A 245 -19.13 -7.82 7.77
N ASN A 246 -19.34 -9.13 7.66
CA ASN A 246 -20.64 -9.71 7.96
C ASN A 246 -21.00 -9.39 9.43
N ALA A 247 -22.29 -9.14 9.69
CA ALA A 247 -22.77 -9.05 11.06
C ALA A 247 -22.35 -10.32 11.83
N PRO A 248 -21.90 -10.24 13.10
CA PRO A 248 -21.93 -11.42 13.93
C PRO A 248 -23.37 -11.91 13.92
N GLU A 249 -23.60 -13.14 13.48
CA GLU A 249 -24.89 -13.79 13.68
C GLU A 249 -25.15 -13.75 15.18
N GLN A 250 -26.13 -12.95 15.62
CA GLN A 250 -26.74 -13.20 16.91
C GLN A 250 -27.37 -14.60 16.78
N PRO A 251 -27.05 -15.56 17.66
CA PRO A 251 -27.87 -16.75 17.75
C PRO A 251 -29.28 -16.28 18.15
N SER A 252 -30.20 -16.24 17.18
CA SER A 252 -31.61 -16.03 17.46
C SER A 252 -32.12 -17.27 18.20
N ASN A 253 -32.80 -17.02 19.32
CA ASN A 253 -33.48 -17.96 20.21
C ASN A 253 -32.64 -18.42 21.41
N GLN A 254 -32.59 -17.55 22.42
CA GLN A 254 -32.86 -18.01 23.78
C GLN A 254 -34.22 -17.45 24.22
N PRO A 255 -35.13 -18.27 24.77
CA PRO A 255 -36.37 -17.78 25.35
C PRO A 255 -36.06 -16.82 26.51
N GLU A 256 -36.76 -15.68 26.55
CA GLU A 256 -36.68 -14.72 27.65
C GLU A 256 -36.91 -15.44 29.00
N PRO A 257 -36.13 -15.11 30.06
CA PRO A 257 -36.40 -15.64 31.38
C PRO A 257 -37.73 -15.04 31.89
N ASN A 258 -38.63 -15.95 32.24
CA ASN A 258 -39.97 -15.69 32.73
C ASN A 258 -39.94 -14.65 33.88
N ARG A 259 -40.55 -13.48 33.65
CA ARG A 259 -40.85 -12.52 34.74
C ARG A 259 -41.89 -13.18 35.66
N MET A 260 -41.46 -13.67 36.82
CA MET A 260 -42.34 -13.89 37.94
C MET A 260 -42.32 -12.62 38.79
N ASP A 261 -43.40 -11.84 38.70
CA ASP A 261 -43.70 -10.79 39.66
C ASP A 261 -44.77 -11.29 40.64
N SER A 262 -44.58 -10.85 41.88
CA SER A 262 -45.57 -10.71 42.96
C SER A 262 -45.49 -11.71 44.12
N ALA A 263 -45.08 -11.13 45.25
CA ALA A 263 -45.34 -11.48 46.64
C ALA A 263 -46.46 -12.53 46.86
N VAL A 264 -46.08 -13.62 47.53
CA VAL A 264 -47.01 -14.43 48.32
C VAL A 264 -46.46 -14.51 49.74
N THR A 265 -47.33 -14.09 50.65
CA THR A 265 -47.24 -14.01 52.10
C THR A 265 -46.79 -15.34 52.71
N ILE A 266 -45.82 -15.31 53.62
CA ILE A 266 -45.50 -16.44 54.49
C ILE A 266 -46.47 -16.41 55.66
N ASP A 267 -47.47 -17.28 55.64
CA ASP A 267 -48.26 -17.67 56.80
C ASP A 267 -48.72 -19.12 56.60
N ASP A 268 -48.03 -20.09 57.21
CA ASP A 268 -48.62 -21.01 58.20
C ASP A 268 -47.53 -21.96 58.77
N PRO A 269 -47.54 -22.25 60.08
CA PRO A 269 -46.50 -22.99 60.78
C PRO A 269 -46.88 -24.46 60.95
N LYS A 270 -46.09 -25.38 60.38
CA LYS A 270 -46.01 -26.78 60.82
C LYS A 270 -44.87 -27.51 60.13
N GLN A 271 -43.69 -27.48 60.73
CA GLN A 271 -42.74 -28.60 60.66
C GLN A 271 -41.66 -28.42 61.72
N TRP A 272 -42.03 -28.70 62.97
CA TRP A 272 -41.08 -29.17 63.98
C TRP A 272 -41.27 -30.68 64.10
N MET A 273 -40.15 -31.42 63.98
CA MET A 273 -39.76 -32.63 64.74
C MET A 273 -39.04 -33.67 63.88
N ASN A 274 -37.70 -33.60 63.89
CA ASN A 274 -36.78 -34.64 64.41
C ASN A 274 -35.35 -34.23 64.01
N GLU A 275 -34.57 -33.69 64.95
CA GLU A 275 -33.56 -34.41 65.74
C GLU A 275 -32.41 -34.95 64.85
N SER A 276 -31.23 -34.31 64.93
CA SER A 276 -30.04 -34.79 65.70
C SER A 276 -29.31 -35.88 64.92
N SER A 277 -28.01 -35.90 64.62
CA SER A 277 -26.75 -35.30 65.09
C SER A 277 -25.68 -36.07 64.24
N THR A 278 -24.54 -35.55 63.78
CA THR A 278 -23.30 -35.21 64.50
C THR A 278 -22.23 -34.78 63.47
N LEU A 279 -21.33 -33.88 63.88
CA LEU A 279 -20.04 -33.55 63.22
C LEU A 279 -18.99 -34.65 63.52
N PRO A 280 -17.85 -34.71 62.80
CA PRO A 280 -16.68 -33.99 63.33
C PRO A 280 -15.77 -33.30 62.30
N THR A 281 -15.09 -32.29 62.85
CA THR A 281 -13.92 -31.50 62.46
C THR A 281 -12.72 -32.38 62.03
N ARG A 282 -11.76 -31.88 61.23
CA ARG A 282 -10.77 -30.86 61.60
C ARG A 282 -10.25 -30.11 60.38
#